data_AF-A0AB37US92-F1
#
_entry.id   AF-A0AB37US92-F1
#
_cell.length_a   1.000
_cell.length_b   1.000
_cell.length_c   1.000
_cell.angle_alpha   90.00
_cell.angle_beta   90.00
_cell.angle_gamma   90.00
#
_symmetry.space_group_name_H-M   'P 1'
#
loop_
_entity.id
_entity.type
_entity.pdbx_description
1 polymer ?
#
loop_
_entity_poly.entity_id
_entity_poly.type
_entity_poly.pdbx_seq_one_letter_code
_entity_poly.pdbx_strand_id
1 'polypeptide(L)'
;MRLLKFGAIALGSLGLLFFGAFSQSDRATSYANNSNIKVAKTVVTKTELVEKASASKNQKGGQVVEAGAYHLELVPEKGEKGTHLDLYLQRGDNHEAIPNAKVTAQVQSPDGTQKNLNFKYDPSGKHYTTLLPGKATGQYQMKVTADVKGEKVNGRFSFKQ
;
A
#
# COMPACT_ATOMS: atom_id res chain seq x y z
N MET A 1 44.13 6.47 -52.77
CA MET A 1 43.61 5.31 -53.54
C MET A 1 43.32 4.22 -52.50
N ARG A 2 42.14 3.62 -52.29
CA ARG A 2 40.96 3.39 -53.14
C ARG A 2 39.71 3.27 -52.25
N LEU A 3 38.56 3.75 -52.76
CA LEU A 3 37.20 3.47 -52.29
C LEU A 3 36.77 2.06 -52.71
N LEU A 4 36.09 1.30 -51.84
CA LEU A 4 35.10 0.27 -52.16
C LEU A 4 34.22 0.06 -50.91
N LYS A 5 32.91 -0.24 -50.90
CA LYS A 5 31.73 -0.12 -51.78
C LYS A 5 30.53 -0.47 -50.85
N PHE A 6 29.37 0.10 -51.13
CA PHE A 6 28.10 -0.11 -50.42
C PHE A 6 27.61 -1.57 -50.40
N GLY A 7 26.88 -1.93 -49.34
CA GLY A 7 25.97 -3.08 -49.30
C GLY A 7 24.81 -2.80 -48.34
N ALA A 8 23.61 -2.61 -48.90
CA ALA A 8 22.34 -2.47 -48.18
C ALA A 8 21.42 -3.65 -48.51
N ILE A 9 20.41 -3.86 -47.65
CA ILE A 9 19.11 -4.55 -47.82
C ILE A 9 18.91 -5.81 -46.94
N ALA A 10 17.92 -5.73 -46.03
CA ALA A 10 16.70 -6.58 -45.95
C ALA A 10 15.98 -6.26 -44.60
N LEU A 11 14.84 -5.55 -44.53
CA LEU A 11 13.43 -5.93 -44.79
C LEU A 11 12.90 -7.17 -44.04
N GLY A 12 11.93 -6.92 -43.15
CA GLY A 12 11.03 -7.91 -42.52
C GLY A 12 10.97 -7.74 -40.99
N SER A 13 9.85 -7.64 -40.30
CA SER A 13 8.43 -7.81 -40.62
C SER A 13 7.60 -7.21 -39.47
N LEU A 14 6.40 -6.74 -39.79
CA LEU A 14 5.42 -6.11 -38.88
C LEU A 14 5.01 -7.06 -37.72
N GLY A 15 5.16 -6.59 -36.48
CA GLY A 15 4.61 -7.24 -35.28
C GLY A 15 3.32 -6.55 -34.83
N LEU A 16 2.24 -7.32 -34.72
CA LEU A 16 0.86 -6.88 -34.46
C LEU A 16 0.66 -6.13 -33.13
N LEU A 17 -0.11 -5.05 -33.18
CA LEU A 17 -0.74 -4.41 -32.02
C LEU A 17 -1.99 -5.22 -31.62
N PHE A 18 -2.02 -5.77 -30.40
CA PHE A 18 -3.24 -6.30 -29.80
C PHE A 18 -3.87 -5.26 -28.86
N PHE A 19 -5.03 -4.72 -29.26
CA PHE A 19 -5.94 -3.97 -28.40
C PHE A 19 -6.86 -4.94 -27.66
N GLY A 20 -6.65 -5.10 -26.36
CA GLY A 20 -7.60 -5.76 -25.47
C GLY A 20 -8.40 -4.72 -24.69
N ALA A 21 -9.55 -4.32 -25.23
CA ALA A 21 -10.55 -3.51 -24.51
C ALA A 21 -11.74 -4.42 -24.16
N PHE A 22 -11.88 -4.77 -22.88
CA PHE A 22 -13.14 -5.29 -22.33
C PHE A 22 -13.66 -4.28 -21.32
N SER A 23 -14.54 -3.40 -21.81
CA SER A 23 -15.50 -2.68 -20.98
C SER A 23 -16.68 -3.61 -20.74
N GLN A 24 -16.88 -4.05 -19.50
CA GLN A 24 -18.11 -4.70 -19.07
C GLN A 24 -18.89 -3.69 -18.23
N SER A 25 -19.85 -2.99 -18.84
CA SER A 25 -20.86 -2.19 -18.16
C SER A 25 -22.20 -2.93 -18.19
N ASP A 26 -22.72 -3.17 -17.00
CA ASP A 26 -24.11 -3.33 -16.57
C ASP A 26 -25.13 -4.03 -17.49
N ARG A 27 -25.72 -5.11 -16.96
CA ARG A 27 -27.13 -5.41 -17.18
C ARG A 27 -27.84 -5.73 -15.87
N ALA A 28 -28.62 -4.75 -15.42
CA ALA A 28 -29.76 -4.96 -14.54
C ALA A 28 -30.89 -5.63 -15.33
N THR A 29 -31.38 -6.76 -14.83
CA THR A 29 -32.67 -7.33 -15.24
C THR A 29 -33.65 -7.20 -14.10
N SER A 30 -34.56 -6.26 -14.24
CA SER A 30 -35.81 -6.18 -13.49
C SER A 30 -36.75 -7.29 -13.92
N TYR A 31 -37.20 -8.12 -12.98
CA TYR A 31 -38.48 -8.82 -13.09
C TYR A 31 -39.25 -8.60 -11.80
N ALA A 32 -40.44 -8.01 -11.94
CA ALA A 32 -41.41 -7.83 -10.87
C ALA A 32 -42.55 -8.84 -11.02
N ASN A 33 -43.18 -9.14 -9.87
CA ASN A 33 -44.45 -9.85 -9.63
C ASN A 33 -44.43 -11.39 -9.69
N ASN A 34 -45.03 -12.16 -8.76
CA ASN A 34 -46.05 -11.84 -7.76
C ASN A 34 -46.09 -12.90 -6.63
N SER A 35 -46.32 -12.42 -5.39
CA SER A 35 -47.05 -13.01 -4.24
C SER A 35 -46.88 -14.48 -3.80
N ASN A 36 -46.28 -14.66 -2.61
CA ASN A 36 -46.96 -15.38 -1.52
C ASN A 36 -46.61 -14.71 -0.17
N ILE A 37 -47.64 -14.43 0.61
CA ILE A 37 -47.62 -13.74 1.89
C ILE A 37 -47.26 -14.73 3.01
N LYS A 38 -46.20 -14.42 3.78
CA LYS A 38 -46.16 -14.73 5.22
C LYS A 38 -45.66 -13.50 5.97
N VAL A 39 -46.49 -13.05 6.90
CA VAL A 39 -46.31 -11.86 7.74
C VAL A 39 -45.33 -12.14 8.88
N ALA A 40 -44.71 -11.04 9.33
CA ALA A 40 -44.01 -10.79 10.60
C ALA A 40 -42.49 -11.07 10.68
N LYS A 41 -41.67 -10.02 10.57
CA LYS A 41 -41.20 -9.20 11.72
C LYS A 41 -40.14 -8.20 11.24
N THR A 42 -40.41 -6.91 11.43
CA THR A 42 -39.40 -5.85 11.25
C THR A 42 -38.32 -6.01 12.32
N VAL A 43 -37.08 -6.31 11.92
CA VAL A 43 -35.89 -6.01 12.70
C VAL A 43 -34.90 -5.34 11.75
N VAL A 44 -34.62 -4.08 12.04
CA VAL A 44 -33.52 -3.30 11.48
C VAL A 44 -32.23 -4.01 11.88
N THR A 45 -31.54 -4.64 10.94
CA THR A 45 -30.22 -5.21 11.21
C THR A 45 -29.19 -4.34 10.50
N LYS A 46 -28.44 -3.62 11.34
CA LYS A 46 -27.20 -2.90 11.03
C LYS A 46 -26.38 -3.67 9.99
N THR A 47 -25.84 -2.94 9.02
CA THR A 47 -24.67 -3.36 8.25
C THR A 47 -23.56 -3.70 9.24
N GLU A 48 -23.41 -5.00 9.51
CA GLU A 48 -22.28 -5.52 10.29
C GLU A 48 -21.01 -5.24 9.49
N LEU A 49 -20.13 -4.51 10.14
CA LEU A 49 -18.74 -4.33 9.76
C LEU A 49 -18.15 -5.71 9.47
N VAL A 50 -17.58 -5.86 8.28
CA VAL A 50 -16.86 -7.07 7.86
C VAL A 50 -15.94 -7.50 8.98
N GLU A 51 -16.26 -8.68 9.49
CA GLU A 51 -15.62 -9.35 10.59
C GLU A 51 -14.13 -9.53 10.31
N LYS A 52 -13.33 -9.21 11.32
CA LYS A 52 -11.88 -9.31 11.36
C LYS A 52 -11.43 -10.70 10.91
N ALA A 53 -10.91 -10.79 9.69
CA ALA A 53 -10.14 -11.95 9.25
C ALA A 53 -9.05 -12.22 10.30
N SER A 54 -8.97 -13.48 10.74
CA SER A 54 -8.23 -14.00 11.88
C SER A 54 -6.93 -13.25 12.16
N ALA A 55 -6.95 -12.45 13.24
CA ALA A 55 -5.84 -11.62 13.65
C ALA A 55 -4.61 -12.49 13.97
N SER A 56 -3.55 -12.35 13.18
CA SER A 56 -2.22 -12.66 13.70
C SER A 56 -2.01 -11.83 14.97
N LYS A 57 -1.53 -12.47 16.04
CA LYS A 57 -1.53 -11.95 17.42
C LYS A 57 -0.68 -10.67 17.64
N ASN A 58 -0.08 -10.11 16.58
CA ASN A 58 0.99 -9.11 16.67
C ASN A 58 0.72 -7.76 16.00
N GLN A 59 -0.48 -7.54 15.43
CA GLN A 59 -0.82 -6.25 14.84
C GLN A 59 -0.97 -5.16 15.93
N LYS A 60 -0.29 -4.04 15.73
CA LYS A 60 -0.34 -2.83 16.57
C LYS A 60 -1.54 -1.93 16.26
N GLY A 61 -2.38 -2.34 15.30
CA GLY A 61 -3.57 -1.60 14.88
C GLY A 61 -3.30 -0.58 13.78
N GLY A 62 -2.16 -0.70 13.10
CA GLY A 62 -1.74 0.13 11.98
C GLY A 62 -2.18 -0.41 10.62
N GLN A 63 -1.74 0.27 9.57
CA GLN A 63 -1.87 -0.21 8.20
C GLN A 63 -0.75 -1.21 7.90
N VAL A 64 -1.11 -2.40 7.41
CA VAL A 64 -0.15 -3.47 7.11
C VAL A 64 0.09 -3.58 5.60
N VAL A 65 1.33 -3.85 5.23
CA VAL A 65 1.76 -4.28 3.90
C VAL A 65 2.65 -5.51 4.05
N GLU A 66 2.23 -6.61 3.42
CA GLU A 66 3.06 -7.81 3.26
C GLU A 66 3.84 -7.71 1.95
N ALA A 67 5.15 -7.89 2.01
CA ALA A 67 6.06 -7.75 0.89
C ALA A 67 7.05 -8.92 0.87
N GLY A 68 6.69 -10.01 0.19
CA GLY A 68 7.52 -11.22 0.16
C GLY A 68 7.63 -11.84 1.55
N ALA A 69 8.86 -11.98 2.05
CA ALA A 69 9.14 -12.54 3.38
C ALA A 69 9.00 -11.53 4.53
N TYR A 70 8.48 -10.33 4.26
CA TYR A 70 8.50 -9.21 5.19
C TYR A 70 7.10 -8.67 5.46
N HIS A 71 6.89 -8.30 6.73
CA HIS A 71 5.72 -7.62 7.24
C HIS A 71 6.08 -6.19 7.60
N LEU A 72 5.37 -5.21 7.03
CA LEU A 72 5.51 -3.80 7.37
C LEU A 72 4.19 -3.28 7.92
N GLU A 73 4.17 -2.82 9.16
CA GLU A 73 3.02 -2.16 9.77
C GLU A 73 3.35 -0.71 10.13
N LEU A 74 2.55 0.23 9.62
CA LEU A 74 2.66 1.65 9.95
C LEU A 74 1.59 2.06 10.96
N VAL A 75 2.03 2.66 12.06
CA VAL A 75 1.19 3.26 13.10
C VAL A 75 1.51 4.76 13.19
N PRO A 76 0.66 5.63 12.63
CA PRO A 76 0.78 7.08 12.80
C PRO A 76 0.15 7.53 14.13
N GLU A 77 0.92 8.24 14.95
CA GLU A 77 0.47 8.79 16.24
C GLU A 77 0.57 10.32 16.24
N LYS A 78 -0.55 11.01 16.48
CA LYS A 78 -0.59 12.47 16.53
C LYS A 78 0.11 12.97 17.79
N GLY A 79 1.00 13.95 17.64
CA GLY A 79 1.66 14.64 18.74
C GLY A 79 1.65 16.17 18.59
N GLU A 80 2.14 16.86 19.61
CA GLU A 80 2.15 18.33 19.63
C GLU A 80 3.01 18.96 18.53
N LYS A 81 4.09 18.27 18.12
CA LYS A 81 5.09 18.77 17.16
C LYS A 81 4.88 18.23 15.73
N GLY A 82 3.90 17.36 15.52
CA GLY A 82 3.67 16.66 14.26
C GLY A 82 3.13 15.25 14.50
N THR A 83 3.24 14.38 13.50
CA THR A 83 2.85 12.97 13.62
C THR A 83 4.09 12.10 13.81
N HIS A 84 4.14 11.34 14.90
CA HIS A 84 5.09 10.26 15.09
C HIS A 84 4.69 9.10 14.16
N LEU A 85 5.63 8.63 13.36
CA LEU A 85 5.42 7.53 12.44
C LEU A 85 6.22 6.34 12.93
N ASP A 86 5.53 5.34 13.45
CA ASP A 86 6.15 4.11 13.90
C ASP A 86 5.93 3.02 12.85
N LEU A 87 7.02 2.49 12.32
CA LEU A 87 7.05 1.44 11.32
C LEU A 87 7.64 0.17 11.93
N TYR A 88 6.80 -0.83 12.11
CA TYR A 88 7.22 -2.17 12.50
C TYR A 88 7.63 -2.92 11.25
N LEU A 89 8.95 -3.16 11.11
CA LEU A 89 9.51 -4.03 10.08
C LEU A 89 9.81 -5.39 10.72
N GLN A 90 9.14 -6.42 10.24
CA GLN A 90 9.16 -7.75 10.84
C GLN A 90 9.29 -8.84 9.76
N ARG A 91 9.62 -10.07 10.17
CA ARG A 91 9.47 -11.23 9.28
C ARG A 91 7.99 -11.55 9.08
N GLY A 92 7.60 -11.89 7.86
CA GLY A 92 6.21 -12.21 7.53
C GLY A 92 5.69 -13.51 8.15
N ASP A 93 6.58 -14.46 8.46
CA ASP A 93 6.20 -15.77 8.99
C ASP A 93 5.87 -15.74 10.49
N ASN A 94 6.70 -15.08 11.29
CA ASN A 94 6.62 -15.11 12.75
C ASN A 94 6.54 -13.73 13.40
N HIS A 95 6.49 -12.66 12.61
CA HIS A 95 6.41 -11.27 13.07
C HIS A 95 7.58 -10.86 14.00
N GLU A 96 8.74 -11.53 13.89
CA GLU A 96 9.94 -11.14 14.62
C GLU A 96 10.49 -9.83 14.05
N ALA A 97 10.80 -8.87 14.93
CA ALA A 97 11.33 -7.57 14.52
C ALA A 97 12.69 -7.69 13.83
N ILE A 98 12.89 -6.90 12.78
CA ILE A 98 14.13 -6.86 12.00
C ILE A 98 14.89 -5.56 12.32
N PRO A 99 15.91 -5.61 13.20
CA PRO A 99 16.77 -4.46 13.47
C PRO A 99 17.77 -4.23 12.33
N ASN A 100 18.49 -3.10 12.40
CA ASN A 100 19.64 -2.77 11.52
C ASN A 100 19.33 -2.65 10.01
N ALA A 101 18.08 -2.40 9.63
CA ALA A 101 17.71 -2.02 8.28
C ALA A 101 17.87 -0.50 8.08
N LYS A 102 18.15 -0.07 6.84
CA LYS A 102 18.07 1.35 6.48
C LYS A 102 16.67 1.65 5.97
N VAL A 103 15.88 2.35 6.79
CA VAL A 103 14.48 2.67 6.47
C VAL A 103 14.33 4.14 6.10
N THR A 104 13.80 4.37 4.90
CA THR A 104 13.51 5.71 4.36
C THR A 104 12.09 5.77 3.85
N ALA A 105 11.49 6.97 3.81
CA ALA A 105 10.20 7.17 3.19
C ALA A 105 10.13 8.48 2.43
N GLN A 106 9.33 8.49 1.36
CA GLN A 106 8.85 9.70 0.71
C GLN A 106 7.38 9.87 1.09
N VAL A 107 7.06 10.99 1.74
CA VAL A 107 5.71 11.37 2.14
C VAL A 107 5.24 12.50 1.23
N GLN A 108 4.02 12.38 0.73
CA GLN A 108 3.29 13.45 0.06
C GLN A 108 2.16 13.95 0.96
N SER A 109 2.15 15.25 1.23
CA SER A 109 1.09 15.92 1.99
C SER A 109 -0.16 16.16 1.14
N PRO A 110 -1.30 16.53 1.77
CA PRO A 110 -2.57 16.75 1.06
C PRO A 110 -2.52 17.83 -0.03
N ASP A 111 -1.59 18.79 0.08
CA ASP A 111 -1.32 19.84 -0.90
C ASP A 111 -0.43 19.37 -2.08
N GLY A 112 0.02 18.11 -2.06
CA GLY A 112 0.91 17.52 -3.05
C GLY A 112 2.40 17.69 -2.77
N THR A 113 2.79 18.47 -1.76
CA THR A 113 4.20 18.69 -1.39
C THR A 113 4.85 17.38 -0.95
N GLN A 114 6.10 17.14 -1.35
CA GLN A 114 6.84 15.91 -1.02
C GLN A 114 7.98 16.15 -0.04
N LYS A 115 8.19 15.19 0.87
CA LYS A 115 9.29 15.20 1.83
C LYS A 115 9.90 13.81 1.98
N ASN A 116 11.22 13.76 2.08
CA ASN A 116 11.94 12.54 2.44
C ASN A 116 12.17 12.49 3.95
N LEU A 117 11.91 11.32 4.55
CA LEU A 117 12.11 11.02 5.95
C LEU A 117 13.09 9.84 6.09
N ASN A 118 13.95 9.93 7.09
CA ASN A 118 14.82 8.82 7.50
C ASN A 118 14.33 8.34 8.86
N PHE A 119 14.06 7.05 8.97
CA PHE A 119 13.63 6.46 10.23
C PHE A 119 14.85 6.01 11.04
N LYS A 120 14.70 6.01 12.37
CA LYS A 120 15.69 5.48 13.30
C LYS A 120 15.09 4.29 14.03
N TYR A 121 15.87 3.24 14.23
CA TYR A 121 15.42 2.10 15.01
C TYR A 121 15.38 2.46 16.50
N ASP A 122 14.25 2.20 17.16
CA ASP A 122 14.11 2.20 18.60
C ASP A 122 14.20 0.74 19.12
N PRO A 123 15.29 0.36 19.82
CA PRO A 123 15.43 -0.97 20.38
C PRO A 123 14.38 -1.31 21.45
N SER A 124 13.88 -0.32 22.18
CA SER A 124 12.91 -0.53 23.27
C SER A 124 11.55 -0.90 22.70
N GLY A 125 11.06 -0.12 21.74
CA GLY A 125 9.81 -0.37 21.04
C GLY A 125 9.90 -1.41 19.91
N LYS A 126 11.11 -1.85 19.53
CA LYS A 126 11.40 -2.79 18.44
C LYS A 126 10.81 -2.37 17.09
N HIS A 127 10.81 -1.07 16.80
CA HIS A 127 10.30 -0.51 15.55
C HIS A 127 11.18 0.64 15.06
N TYR A 128 10.92 1.10 13.86
CA TYR A 128 11.56 2.28 13.28
C TYR A 128 10.66 3.48 13.49
N THR A 129 11.17 4.59 14.02
CA THR A 129 10.38 5.79 14.29
C THR A 129 10.98 7.04 13.62
N THR A 130 10.12 7.98 13.25
CA THR A 130 10.48 9.34 12.81
C THR A 130 9.35 10.31 13.12
N LEU A 131 9.67 11.61 13.14
CA LEU A 131 8.69 12.68 13.21
C LEU A 131 8.41 13.23 11.81
N LEU A 132 7.14 13.23 11.39
CA LEU A 132 6.65 14.06 10.29
C LEU A 132 6.19 15.41 10.86
N PRO A 133 6.96 16.50 10.65
CA PRO A 133 6.54 17.81 11.13
C PRO A 133 5.45 18.40 10.24
N GLY A 134 4.65 19.29 10.82
CA GLY A 134 3.48 19.87 10.18
C GLY A 134 2.18 19.30 10.72
N LYS A 135 1.08 20.01 10.45
CA LYS A 135 -0.27 19.70 10.94
C LYS A 135 -1.35 19.90 9.88
N ALA A 136 -0.97 19.91 8.60
CA ALA A 136 -1.96 20.05 7.54
C ALA A 136 -2.93 18.86 7.62
N THR A 137 -4.22 19.15 7.75
CA THR A 137 -5.25 18.12 7.85
C THR A 137 -5.51 17.51 6.48
N GLY A 138 -5.67 16.20 6.42
CA GLY A 138 -6.05 15.52 5.19
C GLY A 138 -5.32 14.20 4.96
N GLN A 139 -5.41 13.71 3.72
CA GLN A 139 -4.83 12.44 3.31
C GLN A 139 -3.35 12.60 2.94
N TYR A 140 -2.48 11.86 3.61
CA TYR A 140 -1.07 11.73 3.28
C TYR A 140 -0.84 10.40 2.57
N GLN A 141 0.03 10.42 1.57
CA GLN A 141 0.50 9.23 0.88
C GLN A 141 1.96 9.01 1.21
N MET A 142 2.37 7.78 1.48
CA MET A 142 3.75 7.47 1.84
C MET A 142 4.26 6.24 1.09
N LYS A 143 5.46 6.35 0.53
CA LYS A 143 6.23 5.22 0.01
C LYS A 143 7.42 4.98 0.91
N VAL A 144 7.49 3.81 1.53
CA VAL A 144 8.59 3.35 2.37
C VAL A 144 9.49 2.42 1.57
N THR A 145 10.80 2.55 1.78
CA THR A 145 11.81 1.58 1.34
C THR A 145 12.67 1.21 2.55
N ALA A 146 12.63 -0.06 2.93
CA ALA A 146 13.54 -0.67 3.89
C ALA A 146 14.60 -1.46 3.14
N ASP A 147 15.87 -1.17 3.41
CA ASP A 147 17.01 -1.95 2.93
C ASP A 147 17.45 -2.90 4.03
N VAL A 148 17.16 -4.18 3.86
CA VAL A 148 17.49 -5.27 4.78
C VAL A 148 18.68 -6.02 4.19
N LYS A 149 19.88 -5.67 4.65
CA LYS A 149 21.15 -6.30 4.20
C LYS A 149 21.32 -6.31 2.67
N GLY A 150 20.89 -5.26 1.98
CA GLY A 150 20.96 -5.11 0.53
C GLY A 150 19.66 -5.47 -0.20
N GLU A 151 18.72 -6.15 0.45
CA GLU A 151 17.40 -6.45 -0.11
C GLU A 151 16.45 -5.27 0.11
N LYS A 152 15.82 -4.77 -0.97
CA LYS A 152 14.87 -3.65 -0.89
C LYS A 152 13.45 -4.15 -0.71
N VAL A 153 12.86 -3.82 0.43
CA VAL A 153 11.47 -4.09 0.76
C VAL A 153 10.69 -2.78 0.69
N ASN A 154 9.64 -2.73 -0.12
CA ASN A 154 8.86 -1.51 -0.35
C ASN A 154 7.44 -1.63 0.22
N GLY A 155 6.99 -0.57 0.87
CA GLY A 155 5.62 -0.44 1.36
C GLY A 155 4.98 0.85 0.86
N ARG A 156 3.67 0.81 0.58
CA ARG A 156 2.88 2.02 0.30
C ARG A 156 1.78 2.13 1.34
N PHE A 157 1.72 3.29 1.97
CA PHE A 157 0.80 3.58 3.06
C PHE A 157 0.05 4.87 2.78
N SER A 158 -1.07 5.03 3.47
CA SER A 158 -1.93 6.20 3.37
C SER A 158 -2.55 6.45 4.73
N PHE A 159 -2.41 7.65 5.29
CA PHE A 159 -2.98 7.98 6.59
C PHE A 159 -3.54 9.39 6.63
N LYS A 160 -4.45 9.64 7.58
CA LYS A 160 -5.02 10.97 7.81
C LYS A 160 -4.39 11.62 9.02
N GLN A 161 -3.94 12.86 8.85
CA GLN A 161 -3.62 13.75 9.96
C GLN A 161 -4.78 14.70 10.18
#